data_AF-A0A8B0SPR9-F1
#
_entry.id   AF-A0A8B0SPR9-F1
#
_cell.length_a   1.000
_cell.length_b   1.000
_cell.length_c   1.000
_cell.angle_alpha   90.00
_cell.angle_beta   90.00
_cell.angle_gamma   90.00
#
_symmetry.space_group_name_H-M   'P 1'
#
loop_
_entity.id
_entity.type
_entity.pdbx_description
1 polymer ?
#
loop_
_entity_poly.entity_id
_entity_poly.type
_entity_poly.pdbx_seq_one_letter_code
_entity_poly.pdbx_strand_id
1 'polypeptide(L)'
;MLKLTKTVLATLTLCATTLITLPAEAGARYSKVDAQGNELPDGAGAWSCVKDNQTGALWEEKTDDNGLQDKDWRYRHFHNSAGYASTVDYNGNQLCGSLESCDAYSYVNALNSTSLCGRNNWHLPLPGDLLGLAQFNGAPPHIDTGYFPETANHPGLGSYCTENMKMDEYGNRHEENYQGVDFSLPVYDGNLGGSLIFALRYSGEVPDGLTAYPNANWICYTRLVSN
;
A
#
# COMPACT_ATOMS: atom_id res chain seq x y z
N MET A 1 22.47 -35.74 78.35
CA MET A 1 21.32 -35.24 77.56
C MET A 1 21.88 -34.41 76.40
N LEU A 2 21.87 -34.96 75.19
CA LEU A 2 22.54 -34.42 74.00
C LEU A 2 21.50 -33.72 73.10
N LYS A 3 21.74 -32.46 72.71
CA LYS A 3 20.88 -31.71 71.76
C LYS A 3 21.29 -32.04 70.33
N LEU A 4 20.41 -32.64 69.54
CA LEU A 4 20.56 -32.74 68.08
C LEU A 4 19.83 -31.58 67.40
N THR A 5 20.58 -30.69 66.76
CA THR A 5 20.08 -29.72 65.79
C THR A 5 19.82 -30.42 64.46
N LYS A 6 18.56 -30.41 63.99
CA LYS A 6 18.20 -30.87 62.64
C LYS A 6 18.40 -29.74 61.64
N THR A 7 19.37 -29.90 60.76
CA THR A 7 19.54 -29.07 59.55
C THR A 7 18.59 -29.59 58.48
N VAL A 8 17.69 -28.74 57.98
CA VAL A 8 16.83 -29.07 56.84
C VAL A 8 17.55 -28.62 55.57
N LEU A 9 17.95 -29.57 54.73
CA LEU A 9 18.43 -29.30 53.37
C LEU A 9 17.21 -29.06 52.46
N ALA A 10 17.05 -27.83 51.97
CA ALA A 10 16.12 -27.54 50.88
C ALA A 10 16.82 -27.83 49.55
N THR A 11 16.43 -28.91 48.87
CA THR A 11 16.84 -29.17 47.49
C THR A 11 16.13 -28.21 46.55
N LEU A 12 16.87 -27.27 45.99
CA LEU A 12 16.43 -26.37 44.94
C LEU A 12 16.48 -27.13 43.60
N THR A 13 15.34 -27.59 43.09
CA THR A 13 15.27 -28.18 41.76
C THR A 13 15.37 -27.06 40.73
N LEU A 14 16.56 -26.93 40.11
CA LEU A 14 16.79 -26.02 39.00
C LEU A 14 16.03 -26.57 37.78
N CYS A 15 14.88 -25.98 37.46
CA CYS A 15 14.17 -26.26 36.22
C CYS A 15 15.02 -25.66 35.09
N ALA A 16 15.77 -26.51 34.38
CA ALA A 16 16.50 -26.09 33.19
C ALA A 16 15.46 -25.72 32.12
N THR A 17 15.13 -24.43 32.03
CA THR A 17 14.43 -23.88 30.87
C THR A 17 15.39 -23.99 29.70
N THR A 18 15.12 -24.93 28.81
CA THR A 18 15.75 -24.98 27.50
C THR A 18 15.44 -23.64 26.82
N LEU A 19 16.41 -22.73 26.79
CA LEU A 19 16.38 -21.60 25.88
C LEU A 19 16.47 -22.20 24.49
N ILE A 20 15.30 -22.35 23.85
CA ILE A 20 15.26 -22.52 22.40
C ILE A 20 15.76 -21.19 21.86
N THR A 21 17.05 -21.12 21.55
CA THR A 21 17.53 -20.14 20.60
C THR A 21 16.91 -20.52 19.26
N LEU A 22 15.72 -19.99 18.99
CA LEU A 22 15.25 -19.89 17.62
C LEU A 22 16.41 -19.22 16.87
N PRO A 23 16.85 -19.75 15.71
CA PRO A 23 17.73 -18.95 14.87
C PRO A 23 17.03 -17.60 14.72
N ALA A 24 17.79 -16.49 14.81
CA ALA A 24 17.22 -15.19 14.50
C ALA A 24 16.64 -15.31 13.09
N GLU A 25 15.34 -15.55 13.02
CA GLU A 25 14.57 -15.64 11.79
C GLU A 25 14.95 -14.35 11.07
N ALA A 26 15.42 -14.45 9.83
CA ALA A 26 15.41 -13.27 8.98
C ALA A 26 13.98 -12.71 9.10
N GLY A 27 13.82 -11.56 9.76
CA GLY A 27 12.51 -11.09 10.18
C GLY A 27 11.56 -11.08 9.00
N ALA A 28 10.30 -11.47 9.23
CA ALA A 28 9.28 -11.41 8.19
C ALA A 28 9.35 -10.05 7.49
N ARG A 29 9.32 -10.05 6.15
CA ARG A 29 9.41 -8.83 5.34
C ARG A 29 8.35 -7.80 5.75
N TYR A 30 7.18 -8.29 6.12
CA TYR A 30 6.02 -7.48 6.48
C TYR A 30 5.51 -7.83 7.88
N SER A 31 4.97 -6.82 8.57
CA SER A 31 4.14 -6.99 9.77
C SER A 31 2.73 -6.44 9.51
N LYS A 32 1.71 -7.13 9.99
CA LYS A 32 0.32 -6.63 9.99
C LYS A 32 0.15 -5.59 11.09
N VAL A 33 -0.64 -4.55 10.85
CA VAL A 33 -0.85 -3.44 11.78
C VAL A 33 -2.34 -3.10 11.91
N ASP A 34 -2.82 -2.92 13.14
CA ASP A 34 -4.21 -2.53 13.41
C ASP A 34 -4.50 -1.04 13.14
N ALA A 35 -5.76 -0.65 13.25
CA ALA A 35 -6.20 0.73 13.03
C ALA A 35 -5.60 1.74 14.04
N GLN A 36 -5.05 1.28 15.17
CA GLN A 36 -4.38 2.13 16.17
C GLN A 36 -2.86 2.21 15.96
N GLY A 37 -2.31 1.47 14.99
CA GLY A 37 -0.89 1.45 14.69
C GLY A 37 -0.10 0.39 15.47
N ASN A 38 -0.76 -0.57 16.12
CA ASN A 38 -0.08 -1.66 16.82
C ASN A 38 0.20 -2.83 15.86
N GLU A 39 1.39 -3.41 15.95
CA GLU A 39 1.71 -4.65 15.23
C GLU A 39 0.86 -5.81 15.73
N LEU A 40 0.38 -6.61 14.78
CA LEU A 40 -0.47 -7.77 14.99
C LEU A 40 0.34 -9.06 14.76
N PRO A 41 -0.09 -10.19 15.34
CA PRO A 41 0.49 -11.50 15.00
C PRO A 41 0.31 -11.84 13.51
N ASP A 42 1.25 -12.58 12.93
CA ASP A 42 1.23 -12.98 11.51
C ASP A 42 -0.10 -13.64 11.08
N GLY A 43 -0.69 -14.44 11.98
CA GLY A 43 -1.96 -15.13 11.78
C GLY A 43 -3.21 -14.27 11.95
N ALA A 44 -3.10 -12.96 12.14
CA ALA A 44 -4.25 -12.08 12.24
C ALA A 44 -5.10 -12.14 10.96
N GLY A 45 -6.41 -12.34 11.13
CA GLY A 45 -7.37 -12.46 10.02
C GLY A 45 -7.80 -11.12 9.40
N ALA A 46 -7.46 -9.99 10.03
CA ALA A 46 -7.73 -8.65 9.54
C ALA A 46 -6.66 -7.69 10.07
N TRP A 47 -6.33 -6.68 9.27
CA TRP A 47 -5.40 -5.59 9.58
C TRP A 47 -5.82 -4.36 8.79
N SER A 48 -5.31 -3.20 9.18
CA SER A 48 -5.60 -1.92 8.52
C SER A 48 -4.41 -1.39 7.74
N CYS A 49 -3.19 -1.82 8.11
CA CYS A 49 -1.97 -1.45 7.43
C CYS A 49 -0.96 -2.59 7.41
N VAL A 50 0.01 -2.46 6.52
CA VAL A 50 1.16 -3.36 6.40
C VAL A 50 2.43 -2.56 6.61
N LYS A 51 3.23 -2.94 7.60
CA LYS A 51 4.56 -2.36 7.81
C LYS A 51 5.59 -3.16 7.01
N ASP A 52 6.35 -2.49 6.17
CA ASP A 52 7.54 -3.05 5.54
C ASP A 52 8.72 -2.94 6.51
N ASN A 53 9.21 -4.08 7.00
CA ASN A 53 10.27 -4.15 8.00
C ASN A 53 11.66 -3.82 7.42
N GLN A 54 11.82 -3.79 6.10
CA GLN A 54 13.08 -3.42 5.46
C GLN A 54 13.24 -1.91 5.33
N THR A 55 12.16 -1.22 4.94
CA THR A 55 12.16 0.23 4.69
C THR A 55 11.66 1.04 5.89
N GLY A 56 10.87 0.42 6.78
CA GLY A 56 10.14 1.10 7.84
C GLY A 56 8.85 1.76 7.37
N ALA A 57 8.55 1.68 6.08
CA ALA A 57 7.34 2.27 5.49
C ALA A 57 6.09 1.55 6.00
N LEU A 58 5.04 2.33 6.25
CA LEU A 58 3.71 1.83 6.57
C LEU A 58 2.80 2.02 5.35
N TRP A 59 2.18 0.94 4.92
CA TRP A 59 1.32 0.88 3.74
C TRP A 59 -0.13 0.73 4.15
N GLU A 60 -1.00 1.42 3.44
CA GLU A 60 -2.44 1.27 3.53
C GLU A 60 -2.87 -0.12 3.06
N GLU A 61 -3.69 -0.82 3.85
CA GLU A 61 -4.48 -1.95 3.34
C GLU A 61 -5.87 -1.45 2.93
N LYS A 62 -6.39 -1.96 1.80
CA LYS A 62 -7.71 -1.57 1.31
C LYS A 62 -8.80 -2.37 2.02
N THR A 63 -10.03 -1.96 1.80
CA THR A 63 -11.24 -2.61 2.34
C THR A 63 -12.17 -3.04 1.20
N ASP A 64 -13.20 -3.82 1.50
CA ASP A 64 -14.24 -4.25 0.55
C ASP A 64 -15.62 -4.00 1.18
N ASP A 65 -15.97 -2.73 1.37
CA ASP A 65 -17.10 -2.29 2.20
C ASP A 65 -17.86 -1.06 1.65
N ASN A 66 -17.53 -0.59 0.45
CA ASN A 66 -17.94 0.67 -0.17
C ASN A 66 -17.59 1.93 0.64
N GLY A 67 -16.75 1.81 1.67
CA GLY A 67 -16.24 2.89 2.50
C GLY A 67 -15.15 3.69 1.80
N LEU A 68 -14.53 4.64 2.49
CA LEU A 68 -13.50 5.51 1.92
C LEU A 68 -12.34 4.72 1.27
N GLN A 69 -11.90 3.64 1.92
CA GLN A 69 -10.75 2.83 1.54
C GLN A 69 -11.09 1.64 0.64
N ASP A 70 -12.27 1.62 0.01
CA ASP A 70 -12.69 0.48 -0.80
C ASP A 70 -11.69 0.18 -1.94
N LYS A 71 -11.45 -1.11 -2.18
CA LYS A 71 -10.51 -1.62 -3.19
C LYS A 71 -10.98 -1.36 -4.62
N ASP A 72 -12.28 -1.25 -4.84
CA ASP A 72 -12.88 -1.01 -6.16
C ASP A 72 -12.88 0.48 -6.52
N TRP A 73 -12.53 1.36 -5.56
CA TRP A 73 -12.37 2.78 -5.83
C TRP A 73 -11.11 3.09 -6.63
N ARG A 74 -11.31 4.00 -7.57
CA ARG A 74 -10.31 4.45 -8.52
C ARG A 74 -10.37 5.95 -8.60
N TYR A 75 -9.21 6.57 -8.70
CA TYR A 75 -9.06 7.99 -8.52
C TYR A 75 -8.43 8.61 -9.75
N ARG A 76 -8.89 9.80 -10.09
CA ARG A 76 -8.17 10.65 -11.04
C ARG A 76 -6.84 11.00 -10.42
N HIS A 77 -5.76 10.80 -11.16
CA HIS A 77 -4.42 11.01 -10.63
C HIS A 77 -4.19 12.44 -10.09
N PHE A 78 -4.73 13.46 -10.78
CA PHE A 78 -4.52 14.87 -10.40
C PHE A 78 -5.71 15.57 -9.75
N HIS A 79 -5.37 16.46 -8.81
CA HIS A 79 -6.25 17.51 -8.31
C HIS A 79 -6.55 18.49 -9.44
N ASN A 80 -7.76 18.43 -9.98
CA ASN A 80 -8.07 19.19 -11.18
C ASN A 80 -8.34 20.66 -10.82
N SER A 81 -7.55 21.56 -11.40
CA SER A 81 -7.83 22.99 -11.40
C SER A 81 -9.16 23.25 -12.13
N ALA A 82 -10.21 23.56 -11.35
CA ALA A 82 -11.53 24.04 -11.77
C ALA A 82 -12.14 23.40 -13.04
N GLY A 83 -13.00 22.40 -12.86
CA GLY A 83 -13.94 21.96 -13.92
C GLY A 83 -14.21 20.45 -14.04
N TYR A 84 -13.52 19.60 -13.28
CA TYR A 84 -13.60 18.14 -13.40
C TYR A 84 -14.05 17.44 -12.11
N ALA A 85 -14.84 18.11 -11.28
CA ALA A 85 -15.50 17.48 -10.14
C ALA A 85 -16.62 16.55 -10.66
N SER A 86 -16.25 15.29 -10.94
CA SER A 86 -17.18 14.23 -11.32
C SER A 86 -16.78 12.94 -10.62
N THR A 87 -17.76 12.28 -10.02
CA THR A 87 -17.60 11.00 -9.34
C THR A 87 -17.63 9.80 -10.30
N VAL A 88 -17.79 10.02 -11.61
CA VAL A 88 -17.83 8.96 -12.62
C VAL A 88 -16.78 9.11 -13.71
N ASP A 89 -16.32 7.98 -14.26
CA ASP A 89 -15.47 7.93 -15.45
C ASP A 89 -16.24 8.29 -16.75
N TYR A 90 -15.55 8.22 -17.90
CA TYR A 90 -16.16 8.51 -19.21
C TYR A 90 -17.32 7.58 -19.58
N ASN A 91 -17.28 6.33 -19.12
CA ASN A 91 -18.30 5.32 -19.37
C ASN A 91 -19.45 5.39 -18.36
N GLY A 92 -19.36 6.27 -17.36
CA GLY A 92 -20.36 6.43 -16.31
C GLY A 92 -20.16 5.52 -15.10
N ASN A 93 -19.02 4.81 -15.00
CA ASN A 93 -18.72 3.98 -13.82
C ASN A 93 -18.33 4.88 -12.65
N GLN A 94 -18.78 4.54 -11.44
CA GLN A 94 -18.39 5.27 -10.23
C GLN A 94 -16.89 5.09 -9.94
N LEU A 95 -16.24 6.19 -9.60
CA LEU A 95 -14.82 6.27 -9.24
C LEU A 95 -14.64 6.13 -7.72
N CYS A 96 -15.46 6.81 -6.94
CA CYS A 96 -15.41 6.75 -5.49
C CYS A 96 -16.78 7.05 -4.85
N GLY A 97 -17.02 6.56 -3.63
CA GLY A 97 -18.33 6.69 -2.97
C GLY A 97 -18.52 7.94 -2.11
N SER A 98 -17.45 8.54 -1.58
CA SER A 98 -17.52 9.52 -0.49
C SER A 98 -16.87 10.88 -0.78
N LEU A 99 -16.31 11.09 -1.98
CA LEU A 99 -15.62 12.34 -2.34
C LEU A 99 -16.26 12.97 -3.58
N GLU A 100 -16.32 14.31 -3.61
CA GLU A 100 -17.00 15.04 -4.69
C GLU A 100 -16.20 15.05 -6.01
N SER A 101 -14.86 15.02 -5.93
CA SER A 101 -13.98 15.11 -7.10
C SER A 101 -13.36 13.78 -7.52
N CYS A 102 -13.38 12.76 -6.64
CA CYS A 102 -12.72 11.45 -6.81
C CYS A 102 -11.30 11.55 -7.42
N ASP A 103 -10.50 12.52 -6.95
CA ASP A 103 -9.08 12.61 -7.27
C ASP A 103 -8.20 12.08 -6.14
N ALA A 104 -7.00 11.61 -6.50
CA ALA A 104 -6.09 10.93 -5.59
C ALA A 104 -5.62 11.84 -4.43
N TYR A 105 -5.49 13.14 -4.65
CA TYR A 105 -5.13 14.08 -3.59
C TYR A 105 -6.30 14.37 -2.64
N SER A 106 -7.53 14.44 -3.14
CA SER A 106 -8.72 14.47 -2.30
C SER A 106 -8.84 13.20 -1.44
N TYR A 107 -8.47 12.04 -2.01
CA TYR A 107 -8.37 10.79 -1.25
C TYR A 107 -7.31 10.85 -0.15
N VAL A 108 -6.10 11.30 -0.47
CA VAL A 108 -5.01 11.53 0.50
C VAL A 108 -5.48 12.43 1.65
N ASN A 109 -6.12 13.56 1.34
CA ASN A 109 -6.63 14.50 2.35
C ASN A 109 -7.70 13.87 3.24
N ALA A 110 -8.62 13.11 2.65
CA ALA A 110 -9.66 12.39 3.38
C ALA A 110 -9.06 11.32 4.30
N LEU A 111 -8.12 10.50 3.81
CA LEU A 111 -7.49 9.45 4.60
C LEU A 111 -6.70 10.03 5.78
N ASN A 112 -5.93 11.10 5.56
CA ASN A 112 -5.20 11.79 6.63
C ASN A 112 -6.12 12.34 7.73
N SER A 113 -7.36 12.66 7.41
CA SER A 113 -8.37 13.10 8.39
C SER A 113 -8.92 11.94 9.25
N THR A 114 -8.70 10.69 8.85
CA THR A 114 -9.12 9.48 9.61
C THR A 114 -8.07 8.98 10.59
N SER A 115 -6.81 9.42 10.45
CA SER A 115 -5.68 8.91 11.25
C SER A 115 -5.49 7.38 11.16
N LEU A 116 -5.64 6.80 9.97
CA LEU A 116 -5.47 5.37 9.71
C LEU A 116 -4.14 4.86 10.30
N CYS A 117 -4.22 3.79 11.11
CA CYS A 117 -3.08 3.17 11.79
C CYS A 117 -2.25 4.15 12.64
N GLY A 118 -2.92 5.16 13.20
CA GLY A 118 -2.29 6.21 14.00
C GLY A 118 -1.45 7.21 13.19
N ARG A 119 -1.60 7.25 11.86
CA ARG A 119 -0.83 8.12 10.95
C ARG A 119 -1.73 9.09 10.20
N ASN A 120 -1.22 10.30 9.97
CA ASN A 120 -1.89 11.38 9.25
C ASN A 120 -0.96 12.07 8.21
N ASN A 121 0.12 11.40 7.84
CA ASN A 121 1.10 11.81 6.84
C ASN A 121 1.13 10.86 5.63
N TRP A 122 -0.01 10.26 5.31
CA TRP A 122 -0.21 9.46 4.11
C TRP A 122 0.00 10.31 2.87
N HIS A 123 0.67 9.74 1.88
CA HIS A 123 0.91 10.35 0.57
C HIS A 123 0.91 9.28 -0.52
N LEU A 124 0.81 9.72 -1.78
CA LEU A 124 1.00 8.83 -2.92
C LEU A 124 2.46 8.33 -2.92
N PRO A 125 2.69 7.04 -3.20
CA PRO A 125 4.04 6.47 -3.24
C PRO A 125 4.81 6.95 -4.47
N LEU A 126 6.14 6.97 -4.40
CA LEU A 126 6.97 7.06 -5.60
C LEU A 126 6.88 5.74 -6.40
N PRO A 127 7.18 5.73 -7.72
CA PRO A 127 7.24 4.49 -8.49
C PRO A 127 8.18 3.44 -7.87
N GLY A 128 9.30 3.90 -7.31
CA GLY A 128 10.27 3.03 -6.64
C GLY A 128 9.71 2.37 -5.37
N ASP A 129 8.82 3.03 -4.64
CA ASP A 129 8.22 2.48 -3.43
C ASP A 129 7.27 1.33 -3.77
N LEU A 130 6.40 1.53 -4.77
CA LEU A 130 5.50 0.48 -5.26
C LEU A 130 6.25 -0.68 -5.91
N LEU A 131 7.25 -0.40 -6.74
CA LEU A 131 8.12 -1.45 -7.29
C LEU A 131 8.89 -2.18 -6.18
N GLY A 132 9.18 -1.50 -5.07
CA GLY A 132 9.70 -2.08 -3.86
C GLY A 132 8.80 -3.20 -3.33
N LEU A 133 7.48 -3.08 -3.42
CA LEU A 133 6.53 -4.14 -2.98
C LEU A 133 6.46 -5.34 -3.94
N ALA A 134 6.93 -5.19 -5.18
CA ALA A 134 6.79 -6.22 -6.19
C ALA A 134 7.56 -7.50 -5.83
N GLN A 135 7.01 -8.65 -6.23
CA GLN A 135 7.68 -9.94 -6.10
C GLN A 135 7.31 -10.89 -7.24
N PHE A 136 8.21 -11.84 -7.51
CA PHE A 136 7.91 -12.91 -8.45
C PHE A 136 6.90 -13.87 -7.85
N ASN A 137 5.75 -13.97 -8.51
CA ASN A 137 4.71 -14.95 -8.24
C ASN A 137 4.57 -15.82 -9.50
N GLY A 138 4.05 -17.05 -9.33
CA GLY A 138 3.79 -17.95 -10.46
C GLY A 138 2.76 -17.40 -11.46
N ALA A 139 1.91 -16.47 -11.00
CA ALA A 139 0.99 -15.69 -11.80
C ALA A 139 0.78 -14.31 -11.13
N PRO A 140 0.29 -13.30 -11.87
CA PRO A 140 -0.11 -12.04 -11.28
C PRO A 140 -1.26 -12.19 -10.24
N PRO A 141 -1.40 -11.27 -9.27
CA PRO A 141 -0.63 -10.04 -9.16
C PRO A 141 0.76 -10.30 -8.54
N HIS A 142 1.77 -9.56 -8.99
CA HIS A 142 3.17 -9.66 -8.59
C HIS A 142 3.48 -8.90 -7.29
N ILE A 143 2.74 -9.22 -6.23
CA ILE A 143 2.86 -8.67 -4.87
C ILE A 143 2.51 -9.76 -3.84
N ASP A 144 2.89 -9.60 -2.58
CA ASP A 144 2.51 -10.54 -1.51
C ASP A 144 1.03 -10.40 -1.15
N THR A 145 0.17 -11.24 -1.75
CA THR A 145 -1.29 -11.22 -1.49
C THR A 145 -1.68 -11.75 -0.11
N GLY A 146 -0.75 -12.31 0.66
CA GLY A 146 -0.98 -12.65 2.07
C GLY A 146 -1.00 -11.43 2.98
N TYR A 147 -0.35 -10.34 2.56
CA TYR A 147 -0.34 -9.05 3.24
C TYR A 147 -1.15 -7.98 2.51
N PHE A 148 -1.30 -8.11 1.19
CA PHE A 148 -2.04 -7.19 0.34
C PHE A 148 -3.14 -7.89 -0.48
N PRO A 149 -4.12 -8.53 0.18
CA PRO A 149 -5.17 -9.30 -0.48
C PRO A 149 -6.01 -8.43 -1.42
N GLU A 150 -6.23 -7.16 -1.06
CA GLU A 150 -7.07 -6.25 -1.83
C GLU A 150 -6.29 -5.53 -2.96
N THR A 151 -5.37 -6.26 -3.60
CA THR A 151 -4.64 -5.75 -4.75
C THR A 151 -5.47 -5.93 -6.02
N ALA A 152 -5.76 -4.82 -6.72
CA ALA A 152 -6.33 -4.82 -8.06
C ALA A 152 -5.59 -5.80 -9.00
N ASN A 153 -6.33 -6.74 -9.59
CA ASN A 153 -5.80 -7.77 -10.47
C ASN A 153 -6.50 -7.76 -11.83
N HIS A 154 -6.36 -6.65 -12.54
CA HIS A 154 -6.98 -6.42 -13.85
C HIS A 154 -5.89 -6.07 -14.87
N PRO A 155 -5.35 -7.05 -15.63
CA PRO A 155 -4.22 -6.84 -16.54
C PRO A 155 -4.40 -5.62 -17.46
N GLY A 156 -3.56 -4.59 -17.29
CA GLY A 156 -3.55 -3.35 -18.08
C GLY A 156 -4.58 -2.30 -17.63
N LEU A 157 -5.36 -2.60 -16.60
CA LEU A 157 -6.36 -1.73 -15.98
C LEU A 157 -6.11 -1.55 -14.47
N GLY A 158 -5.15 -2.28 -13.88
CA GLY A 158 -4.87 -2.37 -12.45
C GLY A 158 -3.78 -1.43 -11.96
N SER A 159 -3.48 -0.36 -12.69
CA SER A 159 -2.38 0.55 -12.37
C SER A 159 -2.66 1.37 -11.11
N TYR A 160 -1.66 1.45 -10.24
CA TYR A 160 -1.65 2.27 -9.04
C TYR A 160 -1.03 3.64 -9.30
N CYS A 161 -1.63 4.69 -8.74
CA CYS A 161 -1.15 6.06 -8.82
C CYS A 161 0.23 6.19 -8.14
N THR A 162 1.14 6.94 -8.74
CA THR A 162 2.44 7.27 -8.13
C THR A 162 2.69 8.77 -8.17
N GLU A 163 3.35 9.30 -7.15
CA GLU A 163 3.85 10.68 -7.19
C GLU A 163 5.15 10.72 -8.00
N ASN A 164 5.19 11.53 -9.07
CA ASN A 164 6.43 11.83 -9.79
C ASN A 164 6.59 13.34 -9.99
N MET A 165 6.47 14.09 -8.88
CA MET A 165 6.62 15.53 -8.90
C MET A 165 8.09 15.93 -9.00
N LYS A 166 8.40 16.67 -10.05
CA LYS A 166 9.66 17.37 -10.27
C LYS A 166 9.46 18.84 -9.97
N MET A 167 10.52 19.46 -9.48
CA MET A 167 10.60 20.92 -9.42
C MET A 167 11.14 21.42 -10.75
N ASP A 168 10.45 22.39 -11.36
CA ASP A 168 11.02 23.15 -12.46
C ASP A 168 12.11 24.11 -11.95
N GLU A 169 12.79 24.79 -12.88
CA GLU A 169 13.82 25.80 -12.58
C GLU A 169 13.28 26.97 -11.74
N TYR A 170 11.96 27.17 -11.71
CA TYR A 170 11.27 28.24 -10.98
C TYR A 170 10.74 27.80 -9.62
N GLY A 171 10.95 26.53 -9.22
CA GLY A 171 10.45 25.97 -7.97
C GLY A 171 8.96 25.60 -7.99
N ASN A 172 8.32 25.56 -9.15
CA ASN A 172 6.99 25.00 -9.29
C ASN A 172 7.08 23.47 -9.36
N ARG A 173 6.11 22.81 -8.77
CA ARG A 173 5.99 21.35 -8.89
C ARG A 173 5.20 21.02 -10.15
N HIS A 174 5.79 20.22 -11.03
CA HIS A 174 5.12 19.61 -12.18
C HIS A 174 5.36 18.11 -12.15
N GLU A 175 4.41 17.32 -12.63
CA GLU A 175 4.62 15.89 -12.75
C GLU A 175 5.20 15.52 -14.11
N GLU A 176 6.26 14.73 -14.06
CA GLU A 176 6.89 14.19 -15.27
C GLU A 176 6.50 12.74 -15.46
N ASN A 177 6.28 12.36 -16.71
CA ASN A 177 6.17 10.96 -17.12
C ASN A 177 5.14 10.16 -16.28
N TYR A 178 3.92 10.67 -16.13
CA TYR A 178 2.76 10.07 -15.45
C TYR A 178 2.81 8.53 -15.44
N GLN A 179 3.44 7.99 -14.39
CA GLN A 179 3.79 6.59 -14.29
C GLN A 179 2.90 5.94 -13.24
N GLY A 180 2.55 4.70 -13.50
CA GLY A 180 1.88 3.84 -12.54
C GLY A 180 2.59 2.51 -12.44
N VAL A 181 2.29 1.77 -11.38
CA VAL A 181 2.71 0.39 -11.23
C VAL A 181 1.49 -0.51 -11.30
N ASP A 182 1.48 -1.49 -12.19
CA ASP A 182 0.40 -2.46 -12.31
C ASP A 182 0.96 -3.86 -12.00
N PHE A 183 0.64 -4.37 -10.81
CA PHE A 183 1.08 -5.69 -10.36
C PHE A 183 0.46 -6.83 -11.17
N SER A 184 -0.60 -6.58 -11.95
CA SER A 184 -1.30 -7.61 -12.72
C SER A 184 -0.68 -7.88 -14.10
N LEU A 185 0.35 -7.13 -14.49
CA LEU A 185 1.00 -7.27 -15.79
C LEU A 185 2.00 -8.42 -15.83
N PRO A 186 2.17 -9.07 -17.00
CA PRO A 186 3.14 -10.15 -17.15
C PRO A 186 4.58 -9.64 -16.98
N VAL A 187 5.41 -10.43 -16.32
CA VAL A 187 6.83 -10.12 -16.15
C VAL A 187 7.65 -10.73 -17.28
N TYR A 188 8.35 -9.87 -18.02
CA TYR A 188 9.24 -10.27 -19.11
C TYR A 188 10.70 -10.31 -18.64
N ASP A 189 11.44 -11.30 -19.12
CA ASP A 189 12.89 -11.47 -18.89
C ASP A 189 13.33 -11.42 -17.42
N GLY A 190 12.43 -11.77 -16.49
CA GLY A 190 12.72 -11.69 -15.06
C GLY A 190 12.97 -10.27 -14.56
N ASN A 191 12.39 -9.25 -15.19
CA ASN A 191 12.56 -7.84 -14.81
C ASN A 191 11.23 -7.25 -14.29
N LEU A 192 10.99 -7.33 -12.98
CA LEU A 192 9.80 -6.73 -12.35
C LEU A 192 9.75 -5.22 -12.59
N GLY A 193 10.85 -4.51 -12.33
CA GLY A 193 10.91 -3.06 -12.42
C GLY A 193 10.49 -2.53 -13.79
N GLY A 194 11.02 -3.13 -14.86
CA GLY A 194 10.68 -2.74 -16.23
C GLY A 194 9.34 -3.30 -16.74
N SER A 195 8.83 -4.38 -16.14
CA SER A 195 7.60 -5.04 -16.61
C SER A 195 6.34 -4.60 -15.87
N LEU A 196 6.45 -3.90 -14.74
CA LEU A 196 5.30 -3.47 -13.94
C LEU A 196 5.09 -1.95 -13.99
N ILE A 197 6.09 -1.17 -14.42
CA ILE A 197 5.99 0.29 -14.56
C ILE A 197 5.52 0.69 -15.97
N PHE A 198 4.49 1.53 -16.06
CA PHE A 198 3.94 1.99 -17.34
C PHE A 198 3.50 3.43 -17.26
N ALA A 199 3.43 4.11 -18.40
CA ALA A 199 2.78 5.40 -18.45
C ALA A 199 1.27 5.20 -18.31
N LEU A 200 0.62 5.90 -17.37
CA LEU A 200 -0.82 5.81 -17.10
C LEU A 200 -1.69 6.14 -18.32
N ARG A 201 -1.13 6.83 -19.32
CA ARG A 201 -1.81 7.06 -20.61
C ARG A 201 -2.02 5.81 -21.45
N TYR A 202 -1.25 4.75 -21.19
CA TYR A 202 -1.31 3.47 -21.91
C TYR A 202 -1.92 2.34 -21.08
N SER A 203 -2.19 2.59 -19.80
CA SER A 203 -2.66 1.61 -18.83
C SER A 203 -3.68 2.29 -17.91
N GLY A 204 -4.94 1.91 -18.03
CA GLY A 204 -6.08 2.60 -17.44
C GLY A 204 -7.38 2.33 -18.22
N GLU A 205 -8.51 2.32 -17.50
CA GLU A 205 -9.82 1.86 -18.01
C GLU A 205 -10.39 2.68 -19.17
N VAL A 206 -9.88 3.90 -19.40
CA VAL A 206 -10.48 4.86 -20.32
C VAL A 206 -9.42 5.53 -21.20
N PRO A 207 -9.42 5.28 -22.53
CA PRO A 207 -8.79 6.16 -23.50
C PRO A 207 -9.42 7.55 -23.42
N ASP A 208 -8.64 8.60 -23.24
CA ASP A 208 -9.16 9.95 -22.96
C ASP A 208 -9.98 10.58 -24.09
N GLY A 209 -10.00 9.99 -25.30
CA GLY A 209 -10.97 10.26 -26.37
C GLY A 209 -11.03 11.71 -26.87
N LEU A 210 -10.19 12.61 -26.36
CA LEU A 210 -10.23 14.04 -26.58
C LEU A 210 -8.99 14.45 -27.38
N THR A 211 -9.22 15.07 -28.53
CA THR A 211 -8.17 15.55 -29.45
C THR A 211 -7.40 16.77 -28.94
N ALA A 212 -7.68 17.24 -27.72
CA ALA A 212 -7.07 18.43 -27.13
C ALA A 212 -6.22 18.04 -25.91
N TYR A 213 -4.91 18.09 -26.12
CA TYR A 213 -3.96 18.18 -25.02
C TYR A 213 -4.23 19.50 -24.25
N PRO A 214 -4.35 19.51 -22.90
CA PRO A 214 -4.18 18.40 -21.95
C PRO A 214 -5.50 18.08 -21.22
N ASN A 215 -6.35 17.20 -21.76
CA ASN A 215 -7.60 16.78 -21.09
C ASN A 215 -7.56 15.33 -20.58
N ALA A 216 -6.37 14.83 -20.21
CA ALA A 216 -6.15 13.43 -19.87
C ALA A 216 -6.59 13.12 -18.42
N ASN A 217 -7.69 12.38 -18.26
CA ASN A 217 -8.14 11.87 -16.96
C ASN A 217 -7.57 10.48 -16.71
N TRP A 218 -6.32 10.39 -16.27
CA TRP A 218 -5.75 9.11 -15.86
C TRP A 218 -6.40 8.65 -14.57
N ILE A 219 -7.03 7.48 -14.63
CA ILE A 219 -7.70 6.86 -13.49
C ILE A 219 -6.83 5.69 -13.03
N CYS A 220 -6.53 5.65 -11.74
CA CYS A 220 -5.68 4.64 -11.14
C CYS A 220 -6.22 4.21 -9.77
N TYR A 221 -5.84 3.01 -9.34
CA TYR A 221 -6.02 2.58 -7.96
C TYR A 221 -5.04 3.34 -7.06
N THR A 222 -5.32 3.38 -5.76
CA THR A 222 -4.43 4.02 -4.78
C THR A 222 -4.03 3.02 -3.71
N ARG A 223 -2.77 3.08 -3.30
CA ARG A 223 -2.30 2.50 -2.05
C ARG A 223 -1.31 3.49 -1.44
N LEU A 224 -1.74 4.17 -0.41
CA LEU A 224 -0.93 5.23 0.19
C LEU A 224 0.17 4.64 1.07
N VAL A 225 1.23 5.42 1.21
CA VAL A 225 2.37 5.11 2.06
C VAL A 225 2.57 6.22 3.09
N SER A 226 3.08 5.85 4.26
CA SER A 226 3.49 6.74 5.33
C SER A 226 4.87 6.32 5.81
N ASN A 227 5.81 7.26 5.84
CA ASN A 227 7.16 7.08 6.38
C ASN A 227 7.33 7.82 7.71
#